data_AF-A0A8T4ARS9-F1
#
_entry.id   AF-A0A8T4ARS9-F1
#
_cell.length_a   1.000
_cell.length_b   1.000
_cell.length_c   1.000
_cell.angle_alpha   90.00
_cell.angle_beta   90.00
_cell.angle_gamma   90.00
#
_symmetry.space_group_name_H-M   'P 1'
#
loop_
_entity.id
_entity.type
_entity.pdbx_description
1 polymer ?
#
loop_
_entity_poly.entity_id
_entity_poly.type
_entity_poly.pdbx_seq_one_letter_code
_entity_poly.pdbx_strand_id
1 'polypeptide(L)'
;MNKEVEILGGCEDVGGKPYMRDAKGSLVPLELVKAAHKLEDDTVRTIMHHAVELSDEIDRFRGHTMADLGEFDALLMQEYALKKGGKKGNRTYQTFDGCQKVAVQG
;
A
#
# COMPACT_ATOMS: atom_id res chain seq x y z
N MET A 1 31.08 12.69 -21.70
CA MET A 1 29.73 13.18 -21.37
C MET A 1 28.86 11.95 -21.21
N ASN A 2 28.89 11.34 -20.02
CA ASN A 2 28.17 10.11 -19.76
C ASN A 2 26.74 10.53 -19.45
N LYS A 3 25.82 10.29 -20.40
CA LYS A 3 24.40 10.42 -20.14
C LYS A 3 24.08 9.45 -19.01
N GLU A 4 23.66 10.01 -17.87
CA GLU A 4 22.94 9.26 -16.86
C GLU A 4 21.79 8.57 -17.58
N VAL A 5 21.86 7.25 -17.62
CA VAL A 5 20.75 6.43 -18.09
C VAL A 5 19.67 6.63 -17.04
N GLU A 6 18.61 7.38 -17.36
CA GLU A 6 17.37 7.29 -16.61
C GLU A 6 17.02 5.81 -16.56
N ILE A 7 17.14 5.21 -15.37
CA ILE A 7 16.81 3.81 -15.16
C ILE A 7 15.29 3.74 -15.27
N LEU A 8 14.80 3.53 -16.50
CA LEU A 8 13.45 3.06 -16.76
C LEU A 8 13.23 1.86 -15.83
N GLY A 9 12.17 1.91 -15.03
CA GLY A 9 11.91 0.86 -14.05
C GLY A 9 12.02 -0.53 -14.68
N GLY A 10 12.61 -1.49 -13.98
CA GLY A 10 12.78 -2.85 -14.53
C GLY A 10 13.95 -3.05 -15.51
N CYS A 11 14.78 -2.04 -15.72
CA CYS A 11 16.05 -2.18 -16.44
C CYS A 11 17.20 -2.61 -15.50
N GLU A 12 17.99 -3.58 -15.93
CA GLU A 12 19.21 -4.06 -15.27
C GLU A 12 20.45 -3.81 -16.14
N ASP A 13 21.56 -3.39 -15.53
CA ASP A 13 22.86 -3.31 -16.21
C ASP A 13 23.55 -4.67 -16.21
N VAL A 14 23.93 -5.14 -17.40
CA VAL A 14 24.67 -6.39 -17.60
C VAL A 14 25.92 -6.07 -18.40
N GLY A 15 27.02 -5.81 -17.69
CA GLY A 15 28.31 -5.54 -18.30
C GLY A 15 28.36 -4.20 -19.05
N GLY A 16 27.74 -3.15 -18.50
CA GLY A 16 27.72 -1.81 -19.07
C GLY A 16 26.68 -1.61 -20.18
N LYS A 17 25.70 -2.52 -20.27
CA LYS A 17 24.62 -2.48 -21.26
C LYS A 17 23.28 -2.67 -20.55
N PRO A 18 22.25 -1.89 -20.92
CA PRO A 18 20.92 -2.01 -20.32
C PRO A 18 20.14 -3.19 -20.91
N TYR A 19 19.53 -3.98 -20.04
CA TYR A 19 18.63 -5.09 -20.37
C TYR A 19 17.31 -4.94 -19.60
N MET A 20 16.24 -5.52 -20.12
CA MET A 20 15.01 -5.74 -19.36
C MET A 20 14.74 -7.23 -19.27
N ARG A 21 14.21 -7.66 -18.12
CA ARG A 21 13.78 -9.03 -17.91
C ARG A 21 12.35 -9.22 -18.42
N ASP A 22 12.14 -10.20 -19.29
CA ASP A 22 10.80 -10.54 -19.76
C ASP A 22 10.05 -11.42 -18.73
N ALA A 23 8.77 -11.70 -18.99
CA ALA A 23 7.94 -12.54 -18.14
C ALA A 23 8.42 -14.00 -18.01
N LYS A 24 9.29 -14.47 -18.92
CA LYS A 24 9.91 -15.81 -18.86
C LYS A 24 11.22 -15.79 -18.08
N GLY A 25 11.63 -14.63 -17.57
CA GLY A 25 12.88 -14.43 -16.85
C GLY A 25 14.10 -14.23 -17.75
N SER A 26 13.93 -14.13 -19.07
CA SER A 26 15.03 -13.93 -20.02
C SER A 26 15.47 -12.47 -20.07
N LEU A 27 16.76 -12.24 -20.32
CA LEU A 27 17.32 -10.90 -20.46
C LEU A 27 17.29 -10.46 -21.92
N VAL A 28 16.52 -9.40 -22.17
CA VAL A 28 16.35 -8.82 -23.49
C VAL A 28 17.12 -7.50 -23.51
N PRO A 29 18.10 -7.31 -24.43
CA PRO A 29 18.75 -6.02 -24.60
C PRO A 29 17.72 -4.91 -24.75
N LEU A 30 17.88 -3.81 -24.03
CA LEU A 30 16.88 -2.73 -24.01
C LEU A 30 16.58 -2.21 -25.42
N GLU A 31 17.58 -2.17 -26.32
CA GLU A 31 17.42 -1.78 -27.71
C GLU A 31 16.46 -2.67 -28.52
N LEU A 32 16.32 -3.95 -28.15
CA LEU A 32 15.42 -4.90 -28.80
C LEU A 32 13.99 -4.86 -28.26
N VAL A 33 13.78 -4.22 -27.11
CA VAL A 33 12.43 -4.04 -26.53
C VAL A 33 11.71 -2.94 -27.30
N LYS A 34 10.48 -3.23 -27.76
CA LYS A 34 9.65 -2.25 -28.49
C LYS A 34 9.36 -1.04 -27.61
N ALA A 35 9.38 0.16 -28.18
CA ALA A 35 9.12 1.41 -27.46
C ALA A 35 7.77 1.41 -26.72
N ALA A 36 6.71 0.86 -27.33
CA ALA A 36 5.41 0.74 -26.69
C ALA A 36 5.44 -0.09 -25.39
N HIS A 37 6.20 -1.20 -25.35
CA HIS A 37 6.32 -2.02 -24.15
C HIS A 37 7.14 -1.33 -23.04
N LYS A 38 8.13 -0.51 -23.40
CA LYS A 38 8.87 0.30 -22.42
C LYS A 38 7.96 1.33 -21.77
N LEU A 39 7.15 2.03 -22.58
CA LEU A 39 6.20 3.03 -22.10
C LEU A 39 5.14 2.38 -21.19
N GLU A 40 4.65 1.21 -21.57
CA GLU A 40 3.69 0.44 -20.78
C GLU A 40 4.29 0.00 -19.44
N ASP A 41 5.49 -0.59 -19.43
CA ASP A 41 6.16 -1.02 -18.19
C ASP A 41 6.41 0.16 -17.24
N ASP A 42 6.93 1.28 -17.75
CA ASP A 42 7.16 2.50 -16.96
C ASP A 42 5.87 3.08 -16.37
N THR A 43 4.81 3.14 -17.19
CA THR A 43 3.48 3.61 -16.76
C THR A 43 2.92 2.72 -15.66
N VAL A 44 2.97 1.40 -15.84
CA VAL A 44 2.46 0.43 -14.85
C VAL A 44 3.27 0.51 -13.56
N ARG A 45 4.60 0.59 -13.61
CA ARG A 45 5.44 0.70 -12.41
C ARG A 45 5.16 1.98 -11.63
N THR A 46 4.94 3.08 -12.33
CA THR A 46 4.56 4.35 -11.69
C THR A 46 3.24 4.22 -10.94
N ILE A 47 2.22 3.63 -11.57
CA ILE A 47 0.92 3.38 -10.92
C ILE A 47 1.09 2.44 -9.72
N MET A 48 1.88 1.37 -9.86
CA MET A 48 2.10 0.42 -8.79
C MET A 48 2.86 1.02 -7.61
N HIS A 49 3.78 1.95 -7.86
CA HIS A 49 4.46 2.68 -6.80
C HIS A 49 3.44 3.43 -5.92
N HIS A 50 2.56 4.23 -6.53
CA HIS A 50 1.50 4.92 -5.79
C HIS A 50 0.53 3.97 -5.09
N ALA A 51 0.23 2.81 -5.70
CA ALA A 51 -0.65 1.82 -5.10
C ALA A 51 -0.04 1.20 -3.84
N VAL A 52 1.26 0.92 -3.83
CA VAL A 52 1.97 0.39 -2.65
C VAL A 52 2.00 1.43 -1.53
N GLU A 53 2.32 2.68 -1.84
CA GLU A 53 2.32 3.77 -0.85
C GLU A 53 0.95 3.94 -0.18
N LEU A 54 -0.13 3.92 -0.97
CA LEU A 54 -1.50 4.00 -0.46
C LEU A 54 -1.87 2.77 0.38
N SER A 55 -1.46 1.57 -0.04
CA SER A 55 -1.68 0.34 0.73
C SER A 55 -1.02 0.44 2.11
N ASP A 56 0.23 0.89 2.17
CA ASP A 56 0.96 1.09 3.41
C ASP A 56 0.29 2.13 4.32
N GLU A 57 -0.24 3.21 3.74
CA GLU A 57 -0.98 4.23 4.48
C GLU A 57 -2.29 3.68 5.06
N ILE A 58 -3.05 2.93 4.27
CA ILE A 58 -4.29 2.27 4.72
C ILE A 58 -3.99 1.27 5.84
N ASP A 59 -2.92 0.48 5.72
CA ASP A 59 -2.52 -0.49 6.74
C ASP A 59 -2.10 0.20 8.05
N ARG A 60 -1.34 1.29 7.97
CA ARG A 60 -1.00 2.12 9.14
C ARG A 60 -2.25 2.72 9.78
N PHE A 61 -3.14 3.31 8.99
CA PHE A 61 -4.40 3.86 9.47
C PHE A 61 -5.24 2.80 10.19
N ARG A 62 -5.35 1.60 9.62
CA ARG A 62 -6.05 0.48 10.23
C ARG A 62 -5.40 0.06 11.54
N GLY A 63 -4.06 -0.03 11.58
CA GLY A 63 -3.30 -0.36 12.78
C GLY A 63 -3.56 0.63 13.92
N HIS A 64 -3.40 1.93 13.64
CA HIS A 64 -3.68 3.01 14.60
C HIS A 64 -5.14 2.98 15.06
N THR A 65 -6.10 2.87 14.13
CA THR A 65 -7.52 2.78 14.48
C THR A 65 -7.81 1.62 15.44
N MET A 66 -7.22 0.44 15.21
CA MET A 66 -7.46 -0.71 16.09
C MET A 66 -6.81 -0.54 17.47
N ALA A 67 -5.63 0.09 17.53
CA ALA A 67 -4.96 0.43 18.78
C ALA A 67 -5.79 1.42 19.60
N ASP A 68 -6.18 2.55 18.99
CA ASP A 68 -6.98 3.61 19.64
C ASP A 68 -8.31 3.08 20.18
N LEU A 69 -9.01 2.27 19.38
CA LEU A 69 -10.28 1.65 19.81
C LEU A 69 -10.07 0.61 20.93
N GLY A 70 -8.95 -0.10 20.92
CA GLY A 70 -8.58 -1.04 21.98
C GLY A 70 -8.29 -0.33 23.31
N GLU A 71 -7.51 0.75 23.26
CA GLU A 71 -7.23 1.60 24.42
C GLU A 71 -8.51 2.23 24.98
N PHE A 72 -9.38 2.74 24.09
CA PHE A 72 -10.67 3.30 24.49
C PHE A 72 -11.59 2.26 25.15
N ASP A 73 -11.67 1.04 24.60
CA ASP A 73 -12.45 -0.05 25.21
C ASP A 73 -11.90 -0.43 26.59
N ALA A 74 -10.57 -0.42 26.77
CA ALA A 74 -9.94 -0.69 28.06
C ALA A 74 -10.27 0.40 29.09
N LEU A 75 -10.24 1.68 28.70
CA LEU A 75 -10.63 2.79 29.56
C LEU A 75 -12.11 2.73 29.96
N LEU A 76 -13.01 2.42 29.00
CA LEU A 76 -14.43 2.24 29.28
C LEU A 76 -14.70 1.13 30.30
N MET A 77 -13.95 0.03 30.20
CA MET A 77 -14.03 -1.06 31.16
C MET A 77 -13.53 -0.63 32.54
N GLN A 78 -12.36 0.01 32.59
CA GLN A 78 -11.72 0.39 33.85
C GLN A 78 -12.55 1.41 34.63
N GLU A 79 -12.98 2.49 33.98
CA GLU A 79 -13.60 3.64 34.65
C GLU A 79 -15.12 3.47 34.84
N TYR A 80 -15.77 2.71 33.97
CA TYR A 80 -17.24 2.64 33.93
C TYR A 80 -17.80 1.22 33.94
N ALA A 81 -16.96 0.17 33.97
CA ALA A 81 -17.36 -1.23 33.83
C ALA A 81 -18.22 -1.50 32.56
N LEU A 82 -18.04 -0.68 31.52
CA LEU A 82 -18.77 -0.79 30.25
C LEU A 82 -17.98 -1.60 29.23
N LYS A 83 -18.68 -2.46 28.47
CA LYS A 83 -18.11 -3.19 27.31
C LYS A 83 -18.74 -2.71 26.01
N LYS A 84 -17.92 -2.42 25.01
CA LYS A 84 -18.34 -2.24 23.61
C LYS A 84 -18.13 -3.55 22.84
N GLY A 85 -19.16 -4.01 22.13
CA GLY A 85 -19.06 -5.13 21.20
C GLY A 85 -20.22 -6.12 21.25
N GLY A 86 -20.44 -6.81 20.13
CA GLY A 86 -21.50 -7.80 19.95
C GLY A 86 -20.99 -9.18 19.54
N LYS A 87 -21.93 -10.03 19.09
CA LYS A 87 -21.85 -11.50 18.91
C LYS A 87 -20.68 -12.04 18.05
N LYS A 88 -19.91 -11.20 17.35
CA LYS A 88 -18.78 -11.57 16.48
C LYS A 88 -17.65 -10.52 16.44
N GLY A 89 -17.46 -9.73 17.49
CA GLY A 89 -16.42 -8.69 17.50
C GLY A 89 -16.80 -7.40 16.75
N ASN A 90 -18.02 -7.33 16.20
CA ASN A 90 -18.57 -6.10 15.65
C ASN A 90 -18.67 -5.03 16.75
N ARG A 91 -18.14 -3.82 16.47
CA ARG A 91 -18.12 -2.68 17.40
C ARG A 91 -18.45 -1.40 16.64
N THR A 92 -19.23 -0.52 17.27
CA THR A 92 -19.61 0.78 16.69
C THR A 92 -19.32 1.90 17.67
N TYR A 93 -18.67 2.95 17.18
CA TYR A 93 -18.29 4.16 17.90
C TYR A 93 -18.85 5.36 17.16
N GLN A 94 -19.32 6.37 17.89
CA GLN A 94 -19.98 7.53 17.30
C GLN A 94 -19.67 8.76 18.14
N THR A 95 -19.54 9.91 17.49
CA THR A 95 -19.46 11.20 18.17
C THR A 95 -20.78 11.52 18.89
N PHE A 96 -20.73 12.34 19.93
CA PHE A 96 -21.91 12.69 20.72
C PHE A 96 -22.99 13.41 19.90
N ASP A 97 -22.57 14.25 18.93
CA ASP A 97 -23.45 14.92 17.99
C ASP A 97 -24.02 13.97 16.90
N GLY A 98 -23.51 12.74 16.82
CA GLY A 98 -23.94 11.72 15.86
C GLY A 98 -23.40 11.88 14.44
N CYS A 99 -22.60 12.92 14.15
CA CYS A 99 -22.17 13.26 12.79
C CYS A 99 -21.11 12.31 12.21
N GLN A 100 -20.33 11.64 13.07
CA GLN A 100 -19.22 10.78 12.65
C GLN A 100 -19.31 9.42 13.32
N LYS A 101 -18.92 8.37 12.59
CA LYS A 101 -19.04 6.99 13.06
C LYS A 101 -17.89 6.11 12.57
N VAL A 102 -17.37 5.28 13.45
CA VAL A 102 -16.45 4.18 13.14
C VAL A 102 -17.14 2.86 13.45
N ALA A 103 -17.17 1.94 12.48
CA ALA A 103 -17.74 0.61 12.63
C ALA A 103 -16.71 -0.45 12.27
N VAL A 104 -16.38 -1.30 13.22
CA VAL A 104 -15.55 -2.49 13.02
C VAL A 104 -16.47 -3.67 12.74
N GLN A 105 -16.24 -4.36 11.62
CA GLN A 105 -16.95 -5.56 11.22
C GLN A 105 -15.97 -6.73 11.26
N GLY A 106 -16.33 -7.79 12.00
CA GLY A 106 -15.61 -9.05 12.10
C GLY A 106 -16.15 -10.12 11.15
#